data_AF-A0A916MR06-F1
#
_entry.id   AF-A0A916MR06-F1
#
_cell.length_a   1.000
_cell.length_b   1.000
_cell.length_c   1.000
_cell.angle_alpha   90.00
_cell.angle_beta   90.00
_cell.angle_gamma   90.00
#
_symmetry.space_group_name_H-M   'P 1'
#
loop_
_entity.id
_entity.type
_entity.pdbx_description
1 polymer ?
#
loop_
_entity_poly.entity_id
_entity_poly.type
_entity_poly.pdbx_seq_one_letter_code
_entity_poly.pdbx_strand_id
1 'polypeptide(L)'
;MRNVVLGRGSRVWRALANRPALSGVVAIGHADLGSFEFSPADRVWVLSYSGDPRENRDMLAHLGASRVQEIVYVSSSSTIVNRITRCYRYPRVKFDAETEALALPQAKVLTVGLMYEDSSELPGGASVATSFDEFARFMTAPEWPEAGGRRRALLRVVERPFGSALEGRLFRAYGVLLRLAGSRPCVLRPLDLLLRALGMRWYGYTCLSNRLWISTIS
;
A
#
# COMPACT_ATOMS: atom_id res chain seq x y z
N MET A 1 12.48 -12.35 -18.77
CA MET A 1 12.44 -11.43 -17.61
C MET A 1 11.95 -12.23 -16.41
N ARG A 2 12.75 -12.30 -15.35
CA ARG A 2 12.39 -13.01 -14.11
C ARG A 2 11.76 -12.01 -13.13
N ASN A 3 10.65 -12.40 -12.51
CA ASN A 3 10.01 -11.60 -11.47
C ASN A 3 10.56 -12.05 -10.10
N VAL A 4 11.12 -11.12 -9.35
CA VAL A 4 11.61 -11.31 -7.98
C VAL A 4 10.71 -10.54 -7.02
N VAL A 5 10.25 -11.16 -5.95
CA VAL A 5 9.50 -10.51 -4.88
C VAL A 5 10.39 -10.35 -3.67
N LEU A 6 10.69 -9.11 -3.31
CA LEU A 6 11.32 -8.78 -2.04
C LEU A 6 10.24 -8.57 -0.99
N GLY A 7 10.12 -9.51 -0.05
CA GLY A 7 9.04 -9.54 0.93
C GLY A 7 8.31 -10.89 0.97
N ARG A 8 9.04 -12.01 0.89
CA ARG A 8 8.51 -13.39 1.01
C ARG A 8 7.59 -13.58 2.21
N GLY A 9 7.90 -12.90 3.33
CA GLY A 9 7.10 -12.94 4.55
C GLY A 9 5.88 -12.02 4.57
N SER A 10 5.68 -11.17 3.56
CA SER A 10 4.59 -10.19 3.56
C SER A 10 3.22 -10.88 3.44
N ARG A 11 2.21 -10.32 4.12
CA ARG A 11 0.82 -10.82 4.02
C ARG A 11 0.34 -10.82 2.56
N VAL A 12 0.72 -9.81 1.80
CA VAL A 12 0.35 -9.68 0.38
C VAL A 12 0.94 -10.84 -0.43
N TRP A 13 2.24 -11.11 -0.31
CA TRP A 13 2.84 -12.22 -1.04
C TRP A 13 2.25 -13.57 -0.64
N ARG A 14 2.04 -13.83 0.65
CA ARG A 14 1.46 -15.10 1.11
C ARG A 14 0.07 -15.37 0.52
N ALA A 15 -0.74 -14.33 0.31
CA ALA A 15 -2.05 -14.45 -0.33
C ALA A 15 -1.96 -14.68 -1.86
N LEU A 16 -0.81 -14.38 -2.47
CA LEU A 16 -0.58 -14.46 -3.92
C LEU A 16 0.22 -15.69 -4.32
N ALA A 17 1.06 -16.24 -3.44
CA ALA A 17 2.08 -17.23 -3.76
C ALA A 17 1.53 -18.51 -4.43
N ASN A 18 0.26 -18.85 -4.14
CA ASN A 18 -0.39 -20.04 -4.69
C ASN A 18 -1.16 -19.77 -5.99
N ARG A 19 -1.13 -18.55 -6.53
CA ARG A 19 -1.85 -18.21 -7.76
C ARG A 19 -1.08 -18.77 -8.97
N PRO A 20 -1.72 -19.57 -9.85
CA PRO A 20 -1.05 -20.17 -11.01
C PRO A 20 -0.37 -19.14 -11.93
N ALA A 21 -0.96 -17.95 -12.07
CA ALA A 21 -0.42 -16.85 -12.86
C ALA A 21 0.95 -16.35 -12.36
N LEU A 22 1.31 -16.64 -11.11
CA LEU A 22 2.57 -16.24 -10.48
C LEU A 22 3.55 -17.42 -10.33
N SER A 23 3.29 -18.52 -11.05
CA SER A 23 4.25 -19.62 -11.17
C SER A 23 5.57 -19.10 -11.76
N GLY A 24 6.69 -19.44 -11.12
CA GLY A 24 8.03 -18.98 -11.53
C GLY A 24 8.46 -17.63 -10.95
N VAL A 25 7.64 -16.96 -10.12
CA VAL A 25 8.10 -15.80 -9.34
C VAL A 25 9.01 -16.27 -8.19
N VAL A 26 10.19 -15.67 -8.06
CA VAL A 26 11.14 -15.97 -6.99
C VAL A 26 10.89 -15.01 -5.83
N ALA A 27 10.59 -15.52 -4.63
CA ALA A 27 10.35 -14.68 -3.46
C ALA A 27 11.47 -14.79 -2.44
N ILE A 28 12.00 -13.64 -2.02
CA ILE A 28 13.10 -13.51 -1.06
C ILE A 28 12.70 -12.64 0.14
N GLY A 29 13.33 -12.87 1.28
CA GLY A 29 13.24 -12.05 2.47
C GLY A 29 14.27 -10.92 2.48
N HIS A 30 14.15 -10.02 3.46
CA HIS A 30 15.11 -8.93 3.65
C HIS A 30 16.52 -9.44 3.98
N ALA A 31 16.62 -10.52 4.76
CA ALA A 31 17.90 -11.16 5.10
C ALA A 31 18.61 -11.78 3.89
N ASP A 32 17.85 -12.18 2.86
CA ASP A 32 18.40 -12.82 1.67
C ASP A 32 18.98 -11.78 0.69
N LEU A 33 18.67 -10.48 0.88
CA LEU A 33 18.97 -9.42 -0.09
C LEU A 33 20.46 -9.31 -0.41
N GLY A 34 21.32 -9.39 0.61
CA GLY A 34 22.77 -9.20 0.46
C GLY A 34 23.49 -10.34 -0.28
N SER A 35 22.90 -11.53 -0.32
CA SER A 35 23.46 -12.72 -0.97
C SER A 35 22.69 -13.13 -2.23
N PHE A 36 21.59 -12.46 -2.56
CA PHE A 36 20.77 -12.85 -3.70
C PHE A 36 21.39 -12.37 -5.01
N GLU A 37 21.58 -13.31 -5.94
CA GLU A 37 22.11 -13.03 -7.27
C GLU A 37 21.03 -12.46 -8.19
N PHE A 38 21.00 -11.12 -8.29
CA PHE A 38 20.18 -10.41 -9.26
C PHE A 38 20.77 -10.48 -10.66
N SER A 39 19.89 -10.58 -11.65
CA SER A 39 20.20 -10.43 -13.07
C SER A 39 19.78 -9.03 -13.55
N PRO A 40 20.51 -8.43 -14.51
CA PRO A 40 20.09 -7.18 -15.14
C PRO A 40 18.72 -7.25 -15.82
N ALA A 41 18.21 -8.44 -16.14
CA ALA A 41 16.89 -8.67 -16.73
C ALA A 41 15.78 -8.94 -15.68
N ASP A 42 16.07 -8.76 -14.39
CA ASP A 42 15.09 -8.94 -13.33
C ASP A 42 14.15 -7.74 -13.19
N ARG A 43 12.90 -8.04 -12.85
CA ARG A 43 11.95 -7.08 -12.27
C ARG A 43 11.76 -7.42 -10.80
N VAL A 44 12.01 -6.45 -9.91
CA VAL A 44 11.89 -6.63 -8.47
C VAL A 44 10.64 -5.95 -7.93
N TRP A 45 9.71 -6.72 -7.38
CA TRP A 45 8.52 -6.25 -6.66
C TRP A 45 8.84 -6.09 -5.18
N VAL A 46 8.87 -4.85 -4.69
CA VAL A 46 9.19 -4.55 -3.29
C VAL A 46 7.90 -4.51 -2.48
N LEU A 47 7.57 -5.66 -1.86
CA LEU A 47 6.49 -5.82 -0.89
C LEU A 47 6.98 -5.68 0.56
N SER A 48 8.30 -5.69 0.75
CA SER A 48 8.94 -5.45 2.03
C SER A 48 8.75 -4.01 2.49
N TYR A 49 8.64 -3.84 3.80
CA TYR A 49 8.48 -2.54 4.46
C TYR A 49 9.02 -2.63 5.87
N SER A 50 9.82 -1.64 6.27
CA SER A 50 10.20 -1.43 7.66
C SER A 50 9.56 -0.16 8.23
N GLY A 51 9.27 -0.19 9.54
CA GLY A 51 8.89 1.01 10.29
C GLY A 51 10.06 1.96 10.57
N ASP A 52 11.30 1.55 10.34
CA ASP A 52 12.50 2.40 10.36
C ASP A 52 12.80 2.90 8.92
N PRO A 53 12.78 4.22 8.66
CA PRO A 53 13.15 4.78 7.37
C PRO A 53 14.52 4.35 6.86
N ARG A 54 15.51 4.15 7.74
CA ARG A 54 16.89 3.79 7.36
C ARG A 54 16.95 2.43 6.69
N GLU A 55 16.27 1.42 7.26
CA GLU A 55 16.22 0.08 6.68
C GLU A 55 15.57 0.08 5.28
N ASN A 56 14.56 0.94 5.05
CA ASN A 56 13.96 1.08 3.72
C ASN A 56 14.94 1.73 2.72
N ARG A 57 15.68 2.75 3.16
CA ARG A 57 16.71 3.42 2.34
C ARG A 57 17.82 2.44 1.96
N ASP A 58 18.35 1.71 2.93
CA ASP A 58 19.45 0.77 2.70
C ASP A 58 19.03 -0.34 1.73
N MET A 59 17.81 -0.86 1.90
CA MET A 59 17.20 -1.81 0.96
C MET A 59 17.12 -1.25 -0.47
N LEU A 60 16.60 -0.03 -0.63
CA LEU A 60 16.45 0.60 -1.94
C LEU A 60 17.80 0.93 -2.58
N ALA A 61 18.77 1.39 -1.78
CA ALA A 61 20.13 1.65 -2.23
C ALA A 61 20.79 0.36 -2.75
N HIS A 62 20.63 -0.75 -2.02
CA HIS A 62 21.13 -2.06 -2.46
C HIS A 62 20.51 -2.48 -3.80
N LEU A 63 19.18 -2.43 -3.93
CA LEU A 63 18.49 -2.75 -5.19
C LEU A 63 18.91 -1.83 -6.34
N GLY A 64 19.14 -0.54 -6.06
CA GLY A 64 19.65 0.44 -7.01
C GLY A 64 21.03 0.03 -7.56
N ALA A 65 21.90 -0.48 -6.68
CA ALA A 65 23.23 -0.97 -7.05
C ALA A 65 23.22 -2.30 -7.79
N SER A 66 22.18 -3.13 -7.62
CA SER A 66 22.03 -4.43 -8.30
C SER A 66 21.77 -4.34 -9.82
N ARG A 67 21.53 -3.14 -10.37
CA ARG A 67 21.31 -2.88 -11.81
C ARG A 67 20.22 -3.74 -12.46
N VAL A 68 19.19 -4.11 -11.69
CA VAL A 68 17.99 -4.79 -12.22
C VAL A 68 17.27 -3.90 -13.22
N GLN A 69 16.51 -4.52 -14.14
CA GLN A 69 15.80 -3.80 -15.20
C GLN A 69 14.75 -2.83 -14.63
N GLU A 70 14.00 -3.28 -13.63
CA GLU A 70 12.89 -2.52 -13.06
C GLU A 70 12.70 -2.83 -11.57
N ILE A 71 12.49 -1.79 -10.77
CA ILE A 71 12.12 -1.90 -9.36
C ILE A 71 10.69 -1.40 -9.21
N VAL A 72 9.75 -2.26 -8.88
CA VAL A 72 8.36 -1.86 -8.59
C VAL A 72 8.17 -1.77 -7.08
N TYR A 73 8.21 -0.55 -6.55
CA TYR A 73 7.92 -0.29 -5.16
C TYR A 73 6.41 -0.26 -4.91
N VAL A 74 5.91 -1.17 -4.07
CA VAL A 74 4.49 -1.25 -3.76
C VAL A 74 4.18 -0.33 -2.57
N SER A 75 3.59 0.81 -2.90
CA SER A 75 3.13 1.83 -1.97
C SER A 75 1.69 1.58 -1.54
N SER A 76 1.20 2.39 -0.60
CA SER A 76 -0.13 2.28 -0.01
C SER A 76 -0.94 3.52 -0.28
N SER A 77 -2.24 3.37 -0.52
CA SER A 77 -3.20 4.48 -0.63
C SER A 77 -3.11 5.43 0.58
N SER A 78 -2.71 4.93 1.74
CA SER A 78 -2.50 5.76 2.93
C SER A 78 -1.43 6.84 2.79
N THR A 79 -0.47 6.75 1.86
CA THR A 79 0.58 7.78 1.69
C THR A 79 0.01 9.14 1.30
N ILE A 80 -1.18 9.18 0.65
CA ILE A 80 -1.88 10.43 0.31
C ILE A 80 -2.21 11.28 1.55
N VAL A 81 -2.33 10.65 2.73
CA VAL A 81 -2.63 11.33 3.99
C VAL A 81 -1.52 12.31 4.38
N ASN A 82 -0.27 12.10 3.92
CA ASN A 82 0.82 13.06 4.15
C ASN A 82 0.60 14.43 3.50
N ARG A 83 -0.31 14.54 2.53
CA ARG A 83 -0.68 15.84 1.93
C ARG A 83 -1.39 16.75 2.92
N ILE A 84 -2.07 16.18 3.93
CA ILE A 84 -2.88 16.92 4.90
C ILE A 84 -2.34 16.82 6.32
N THR A 85 -1.59 15.77 6.66
CA THR A 85 -0.98 15.62 7.98
C THR A 85 0.20 14.65 7.98
N ARG A 86 1.22 14.94 8.79
CA ARG A 86 2.39 14.07 9.00
C ARG A 86 2.36 13.32 10.33
N CYS A 87 1.21 13.33 11.00
CA CYS A 87 1.11 12.83 12.37
C CYS A 87 1.08 11.30 12.48
N TYR A 88 0.70 10.60 11.41
CA TYR A 88 0.71 9.14 11.39
C TYR A 88 2.06 8.60 10.91
N ARG A 89 2.71 7.79 11.75
CA ARG A 89 4.03 7.21 11.43
C ARG A 89 3.98 6.35 10.16
N TYR A 90 3.01 5.45 10.02
CA TYR A 90 2.97 4.52 8.88
C TYR A 90 2.86 5.23 7.51
N PRO A 91 1.85 6.09 7.26
CA PRO A 91 1.79 6.89 6.03
C PRO A 91 3.08 7.66 5.76
N ARG A 92 3.63 8.33 6.77
CA ARG A 92 4.86 9.14 6.65
C ARG A 92 6.05 8.30 6.17
N VAL A 93 6.39 7.23 6.91
CA VAL A 93 7.52 6.37 6.56
C VAL A 93 7.34 5.72 5.19
N LYS A 94 6.11 5.31 4.84
CA LYS A 94 5.82 4.69 3.54
C LYS A 94 5.98 5.69 2.39
N PHE A 95 5.63 6.97 2.61
CA PHE A 95 5.84 8.07 1.65
C PHE A 95 7.32 8.47 1.52
N ASP A 96 8.08 8.46 2.62
CA ASP A 96 9.52 8.69 2.57
C ASP A 96 10.20 7.61 1.70
N ALA A 97 9.87 6.33 1.93
CA ALA A 97 10.36 5.22 1.11
C ALA A 97 9.88 5.28 -0.35
N GLU A 98 8.68 5.79 -0.62
CA GLU A 98 8.18 6.04 -1.97
C GLU A 98 9.03 7.10 -2.71
N THR A 99 9.44 8.15 -1.98
CA THR A 99 10.28 9.23 -2.50
C THR A 99 11.69 8.72 -2.80
N GLU A 100 12.27 7.94 -1.89
CA GLU A 100 13.57 7.28 -2.05
C GLU A 100 13.56 6.31 -3.24
N ALA A 101 12.49 5.52 -3.41
CA ALA A 101 12.35 4.64 -4.56
C ALA A 101 12.37 5.44 -5.86
N LEU A 102 11.65 6.56 -5.93
CA LEU A 102 11.59 7.37 -7.15
C LEU A 102 12.90 8.11 -7.48
N ALA A 103 13.80 8.27 -6.53
CA ALA A 103 15.14 8.77 -6.82
C ALA A 103 15.96 7.80 -7.69
N LEU A 104 15.64 6.50 -7.69
CA LEU A 104 16.30 5.48 -8.52
C LEU A 104 15.74 5.50 -9.95
N PRO A 105 16.52 5.67 -11.02
CA PRO A 105 15.99 5.87 -12.38
C PRO A 105 15.14 4.70 -12.90
N GLN A 106 15.45 3.46 -12.50
CA GLN A 106 14.75 2.23 -12.90
C GLN A 106 13.52 1.90 -12.05
N ALA A 107 13.20 2.70 -11.03
CA ALA A 107 12.11 2.40 -10.12
C ALA A 107 10.78 2.98 -10.58
N LYS A 108 9.69 2.28 -10.24
CA LYS A 108 8.31 2.71 -10.42
C LYS A 108 7.53 2.46 -9.14
N VAL A 109 6.50 3.25 -8.90
CA VAL A 109 5.66 3.17 -7.72
C VAL A 109 4.27 2.72 -8.11
N LEU A 110 3.85 1.59 -7.54
CA LEU A 110 2.48 1.10 -7.64
C LEU A 110 1.76 1.36 -6.32
N THR A 111 0.75 2.22 -6.32
CA THR A 111 -0.07 2.49 -5.14
C THR A 111 -1.24 1.52 -5.10
N VAL A 112 -1.32 0.71 -4.04
CA VAL A 112 -2.45 -0.21 -3.79
C VAL A 112 -3.29 0.25 -2.60
N GLY A 113 -4.56 -0.13 -2.59
CA GLY A 113 -5.53 0.21 -1.57
C GLY A 113 -5.52 -0.80 -0.42
N LEU A 114 -6.67 -0.94 0.24
CA LEU A 114 -6.91 -2.09 1.11
C LEU A 114 -6.93 -3.35 0.24
N MET A 115 -6.01 -4.28 0.51
CA MET A 115 -5.95 -5.57 -0.18
C MET A 115 -7.02 -6.52 0.37
N TYR A 116 -7.71 -7.24 -0.51
CA TYR A 116 -8.75 -8.22 -0.14
C TYR A 116 -8.86 -9.35 -1.17
N GLU A 117 -9.34 -10.51 -0.72
CA GLU A 117 -9.80 -11.59 -1.59
C GLU A 117 -11.28 -11.39 -1.89
N ASP A 118 -12.08 -11.32 -0.82
CA ASP A 118 -13.51 -11.13 -0.86
C ASP A 118 -13.87 -9.71 -0.37
N SER A 119 -14.78 -9.04 -1.07
CA SER A 119 -15.18 -7.67 -0.72
C SER A 119 -15.77 -7.58 0.69
N SER A 120 -16.28 -8.69 1.23
CA SER A 120 -16.78 -8.80 2.59
C SER A 120 -15.71 -8.53 3.67
N GLU A 121 -14.42 -8.70 3.35
CA GLU A 121 -13.30 -8.39 4.23
C GLU A 121 -13.05 -6.89 4.41
N LEU A 122 -13.66 -6.04 3.58
CA LEU A 122 -13.51 -4.59 3.66
C LEU A 122 -14.42 -4.00 4.75
N PRO A 123 -14.02 -2.87 5.39
CA PRO A 123 -14.89 -2.18 6.34
C PRO A 123 -16.19 -1.71 5.68
N GLY A 124 -17.24 -1.55 6.50
CA GLY A 124 -18.46 -0.89 6.07
C GLY A 124 -18.21 0.54 5.56
N GLY A 125 -18.99 0.95 4.56
CA GLY A 125 -18.84 2.19 3.82
C GLY A 125 -18.00 2.02 2.55
N ALA A 126 -17.62 3.16 1.96
CA ALA A 126 -16.78 3.19 0.78
C ALA A 126 -15.29 2.98 1.15
N SER A 127 -14.68 1.98 0.53
CA SER A 127 -13.27 1.63 0.70
C SER A 127 -12.50 1.80 -0.59
N VAL A 128 -11.33 2.44 -0.50
CA VAL A 128 -10.39 2.43 -1.61
C VAL A 128 -9.49 1.22 -1.47
N ALA A 129 -9.67 0.28 -2.38
CA ALA A 129 -8.98 -0.99 -2.39
C ALA A 129 -8.55 -1.72 -3.67
N THR A 130 -7.83 -2.83 -3.52
CA THR A 130 -7.21 -3.57 -4.61
C THR A 130 -7.43 -5.05 -4.36
N SER A 131 -8.04 -5.78 -5.30
CA SER A 131 -8.17 -7.23 -5.11
C SER A 131 -6.82 -7.91 -5.34
N PHE A 132 -6.60 -9.07 -4.70
CA PHE A 132 -5.41 -9.87 -4.97
C PHE A 132 -5.32 -10.31 -6.43
N ASP A 133 -6.45 -10.57 -7.10
CA ASP A 133 -6.48 -10.92 -8.53
C ASP A 133 -6.11 -9.76 -9.45
N GLU A 134 -6.58 -8.53 -9.18
CA GLU A 134 -6.13 -7.34 -9.92
C GLU A 134 -4.64 -7.13 -9.76
N PHE A 135 -4.13 -7.28 -8.54
CA PHE A 135 -2.71 -7.13 -8.25
C PHE A 135 -1.86 -8.22 -8.91
N ALA A 136 -2.30 -9.49 -8.88
CA ALA A 136 -1.62 -10.60 -9.55
C ALA A 136 -1.55 -10.39 -11.07
N ARG A 137 -2.66 -10.00 -11.70
CA ARG A 137 -2.70 -9.66 -13.14
C ARG A 137 -1.73 -8.53 -13.47
N PHE A 138 -1.70 -7.49 -12.63
CA PHE A 138 -0.76 -6.39 -12.80
C PHE A 138 0.70 -6.85 -12.65
N MET A 139 1.00 -7.80 -11.76
CA MET A 139 2.34 -8.34 -11.60
C MET A 139 2.83 -9.07 -12.87
N THR A 140 1.94 -9.80 -13.53
CA THR A 140 2.28 -10.56 -14.74
C THR A 140 2.40 -9.69 -15.99
N ALA A 141 1.55 -8.67 -16.10
CA ALA A 141 1.49 -7.78 -17.27
C ALA A 141 1.30 -6.33 -16.79
N PRO A 142 2.34 -5.69 -16.23
CA PRO A 142 2.21 -4.34 -15.73
C PRO A 142 2.12 -3.36 -16.89
N GLU A 143 1.01 -2.66 -16.92
CA GLU A 143 0.81 -1.51 -17.78
C GLU A 143 1.18 -0.26 -17.00
N TRP A 144 2.13 0.52 -17.50
CA TRP A 144 2.46 1.83 -16.91
C TRP A 144 1.88 2.93 -17.79
N PRO A 145 1.51 4.11 -17.23
CA PRO A 145 1.07 5.23 -18.06
C PRO A 145 2.13 5.54 -19.14
N GLU A 146 1.68 5.91 -20.33
CA GLU A 146 2.58 6.20 -21.46
C GLU A 146 3.59 7.33 -21.15
N ALA A 147 4.66 7.39 -21.97
CA ALA A 147 5.75 8.38 -21.92
C ALA A 147 6.35 8.63 -20.52
N GLY A 148 6.97 7.60 -19.93
CA GLY A 148 7.80 7.77 -18.73
C GLY A 148 7.02 7.86 -17.42
N GLY A 149 5.75 7.46 -17.39
CA GLY A 149 4.95 7.34 -16.17
C GLY A 149 5.59 6.37 -15.17
N ARG A 150 6.17 6.90 -14.08
CA ARG A 150 6.79 6.11 -13.00
C ARG A 150 5.86 5.84 -11.81
N ARG A 151 4.58 6.23 -11.92
CA ARG A 151 3.58 6.09 -10.87
C ARG A 151 2.28 5.54 -11.46
N ARG A 152 1.69 4.54 -10.80
CA ARG A 152 0.34 4.06 -11.11
C ARG A 152 -0.42 3.76 -9.82
N ALA A 153 -1.70 4.10 -9.80
CA ALA A 153 -2.62 3.70 -8.73
C ALA A 153 -3.46 2.53 -9.24
N LEU A 154 -3.39 1.39 -8.55
CA LEU A 154 -4.23 0.22 -8.83
C LEU A 154 -5.34 0.19 -7.78
N LEU A 155 -6.28 1.13 -7.89
CA LEU A 155 -7.28 1.41 -6.86
C LEU A 155 -8.67 1.36 -7.47
N ARG A 156 -9.63 0.81 -6.72
CA ARG A 156 -11.06 0.97 -7.00
C ARG A 156 -11.83 1.32 -5.74
N VAL A 157 -12.97 1.98 -5.92
CA VAL A 157 -13.93 2.19 -4.83
C VAL A 157 -14.79 0.94 -4.72
N VAL A 158 -14.80 0.33 -3.53
CA VAL A 158 -15.69 -0.78 -3.20
C VAL A 158 -16.60 -0.31 -2.07
N GLU A 159 -17.90 -0.34 -2.33
CA GLU A 159 -18.90 0.01 -1.34
C GLU A 159 -19.41 -1.23 -0.63
N ARG A 160 -19.47 -1.14 0.70
CA ARG A 160 -20.06 -2.16 1.55
C ARG A 160 -21.11 -1.54 2.46
N PRO A 161 -22.27 -2.19 2.65
CA PRO A 161 -23.22 -1.73 3.66
C PRO A 161 -22.56 -1.80 5.03
N PHE A 162 -22.84 -0.81 5.87
CA PHE A 162 -22.50 -0.88 7.29
C PHE A 162 -23.23 -2.06 7.93
N GLY A 163 -22.60 -2.72 8.90
CA GLY A 163 -23.21 -3.85 9.62
C GLY A 163 -24.40 -3.43 10.48
N SER A 164 -24.53 -2.13 10.79
CA SER A 164 -25.68 -1.57 11.48
C SER A 164 -25.87 -0.08 11.20
N ALA A 165 -27.07 0.44 11.49
CA ALA A 165 -27.34 1.88 11.45
C ALA A 165 -26.46 2.66 12.45
N LEU A 166 -26.12 2.06 13.60
CA LEU A 166 -25.24 2.65 14.59
C LEU A 166 -23.83 2.85 14.04
N GLU A 167 -23.28 1.84 13.36
CA GLU A 167 -21.96 1.95 12.72
C GLU A 167 -21.94 3.09 11.69
N GLY A 168 -22.96 3.20 10.84
CA GLY A 168 -23.07 4.29 9.88
C GLY A 168 -23.15 5.68 10.55
N ARG A 169 -23.83 5.81 11.70
CA ARG A 169 -23.86 7.05 12.49
C ARG A 169 -22.49 7.37 13.07
N LEU A 170 -21.81 6.38 13.65
CA LEU A 170 -20.47 6.53 14.21
C LEU A 170 -19.45 6.93 13.13
N PHE A 171 -19.53 6.34 11.94
CA PHE A 171 -18.70 6.70 10.79
C PHE A 171 -18.86 8.18 10.42
N ARG A 172 -20.10 8.67 10.34
CA ARG A 172 -20.37 10.09 10.07
C ARG A 172 -19.85 11.00 11.17
N ALA A 173 -20.12 10.67 12.44
CA ALA A 173 -19.68 11.44 13.60
C ALA A 173 -18.14 11.52 13.68
N TYR A 174 -17.46 10.38 13.56
CA TYR A 174 -16.00 10.30 13.49
C TYR A 174 -15.45 11.13 12.34
N GLY A 175 -16.16 11.11 11.21
CA GLY A 175 -15.89 11.96 10.06
C GLY A 175 -15.92 13.46 10.32
N VAL A 176 -16.80 13.93 11.21
CA VAL A 176 -16.84 15.33 11.66
C VAL A 176 -15.67 15.61 12.60
N LEU A 177 -15.41 14.71 13.56
CA LEU A 177 -14.29 14.85 14.49
C LEU A 177 -12.95 14.94 13.77
N LEU A 178 -12.73 14.12 12.74
CA LEU A 178 -11.52 14.19 11.91
C LEU A 178 -11.35 15.55 11.22
N ARG A 179 -12.43 16.16 10.75
CA ARG A 179 -12.39 17.50 10.15
C ARG A 179 -12.07 18.57 11.21
N LEU A 180 -12.70 18.48 12.38
CA LEU A 180 -12.45 19.39 13.49
C LEU A 180 -11.02 19.29 14.04
N ALA A 181 -10.42 18.10 14.01
CA ALA A 181 -9.03 17.90 14.39
C ALA A 181 -8.01 18.55 13.42
N GLY A 182 -8.45 19.02 12.25
CA GLY A 182 -7.64 19.75 11.29
C GLY A 182 -6.36 18.99 10.89
N SER A 183 -5.20 19.64 11.07
CA SER A 183 -3.88 19.07 10.74
C SER A 183 -3.37 18.01 11.73
N ARG A 184 -4.09 17.78 12.84
CA ARG A 184 -3.69 16.85 13.91
C ARG A 184 -4.72 15.74 14.16
N PRO A 185 -5.18 14.99 13.14
CA PRO A 185 -6.18 13.94 13.33
C PRO A 185 -5.71 12.80 14.26
N CYS A 186 -4.41 12.63 14.49
CA CYS A 186 -3.89 11.65 15.45
C CYS A 186 -4.31 11.90 16.91
N VAL A 187 -4.80 13.10 17.26
CA VAL A 187 -5.33 13.34 18.63
C VAL A 187 -6.54 12.44 18.93
N LEU A 188 -7.21 11.93 17.89
CA LEU A 188 -8.30 10.97 18.00
C LEU A 188 -7.82 9.53 18.24
N ARG A 189 -6.52 9.28 18.45
CA ARG A 189 -5.98 7.93 18.67
C ARG A 189 -6.65 7.16 19.80
N PRO A 190 -7.02 7.76 20.95
CA PRO A 190 -7.79 7.05 21.97
C PRO A 190 -9.13 6.54 21.43
N LEU A 191 -9.82 7.36 20.62
CA LEU A 191 -11.07 6.97 19.96
C LEU A 191 -10.84 5.89 18.90
N ASP A 192 -9.75 5.94 18.13
CA ASP A 192 -9.38 4.87 17.19
C ASP A 192 -9.27 3.50 17.89
N LEU A 193 -8.69 3.47 19.10
CA LEU A 193 -8.54 2.25 19.89
C LEU A 193 -9.89 1.72 20.37
N LEU A 194 -10.81 2.61 20.78
CA LEU A 194 -12.18 2.23 21.13
C LEU A 194 -12.93 1.67 19.92
N LEU A 195 -12.88 2.36 18.77
CA LEU A 195 -13.50 1.88 17.53
C LEU A 195 -12.93 0.52 17.09
N ARG A 196 -11.62 0.31 17.27
CA ARG A 196 -10.98 -0.99 17.04
C ARG A 196 -11.52 -2.08 17.96
N ALA A 197 -11.70 -1.79 19.25
CA ALA A 197 -12.25 -2.73 20.21
C ALA A 197 -13.69 -3.14 19.86
N LEU A 198 -14.44 -2.24 19.21
CA LEU A 198 -15.79 -2.51 18.68
C LEU A 198 -15.79 -3.22 17.31
N GLY A 199 -14.63 -3.67 16.81
CA GLY A 199 -14.52 -4.38 15.53
C GLY A 199 -14.58 -3.48 14.29
N MET A 200 -14.63 -2.15 14.45
CA MET A 200 -14.64 -1.22 13.33
C MET A 200 -13.24 -1.12 12.71
N ARG A 201 -13.16 -0.77 11.43
CA ARG A 201 -11.89 -0.74 10.67
C ARG A 201 -11.72 0.49 9.78
N TRP A 202 -12.69 1.41 9.77
CA TRP A 202 -12.73 2.61 8.93
C TRP A 202 -12.16 3.87 9.60
N TYR A 203 -11.43 3.76 10.72
CA TYR A 203 -10.91 4.91 11.49
C TYR A 203 -9.49 5.32 11.10
N GLY A 204 -9.00 6.39 11.72
CA GLY A 204 -7.63 6.91 11.61
C GLY A 204 -7.28 7.33 10.18
N TYR A 205 -6.05 7.00 9.77
CA TYR A 205 -5.59 7.29 8.41
C TYR A 205 -6.37 6.53 7.33
N THR A 206 -7.03 5.39 7.65
CA THR A 206 -7.85 4.66 6.67
C THR A 206 -9.08 5.48 6.26
N CYS A 207 -9.73 6.14 7.22
CA CYS A 207 -10.85 7.06 6.92
C CYS A 207 -10.40 8.18 5.99
N LEU A 208 -9.28 8.82 6.34
CA LEU A 208 -8.72 9.94 5.61
C LEU A 208 -8.27 9.53 4.21
N SER A 209 -7.57 8.41 4.08
CA SER A 209 -7.10 7.92 2.78
C SER A 209 -8.26 7.58 1.86
N ASN A 210 -9.30 6.91 2.36
CA ASN A 210 -10.49 6.61 1.55
C ASN A 210 -11.15 7.88 1.05
N ARG A 211 -11.38 8.88 1.92
CA ARG A 211 -11.99 10.15 1.52
C ARG A 211 -11.18 10.90 0.47
N LEU A 212 -9.87 11.03 0.67
CA LEU A 212 -8.98 11.74 -0.25
C LEU A 212 -8.89 11.04 -1.60
N TRP A 213 -8.80 9.72 -1.63
CA TRP A 213 -8.76 8.98 -2.88
C TRP A 213 -10.10 8.98 -3.59
N ILE A 214 -11.22 8.79 -2.89
CA ILE A 214 -12.57 8.88 -3.49
C ILE A 214 -12.73 10.23 -4.19
N SER A 215 -12.37 11.34 -3.54
CA SER A 215 -12.44 12.67 -4.18
C SER A 215 -11.43 12.89 -5.30
N THR A 216 -10.44 12.01 -5.47
CA THR A 216 -9.42 12.10 -6.53
C THR A 216 -9.78 11.23 -7.74
N ILE A 217 -10.52 10.14 -7.53
CA ILE A 217 -10.85 9.15 -8.57
C ILE A 217 -12.32 9.18 -9.02
N SER A 218 -13.18 9.91 -8.29
CA SER A 218 -14.56 10.25 -8.70
C SER A 218 -14.54 11.54 -9.49
#